data_AF-A0A3N1P6Z5-F1
#
_entry.id   AF-A0A3N1P6Z5-F1
#
_cell.length_a   1.000
_cell.length_b   1.000
_cell.length_c   1.000
_cell.angle_alpha   90.00
_cell.angle_beta   90.00
_cell.angle_gamma   90.00
#
_symmetry.space_group_name_H-M   'P 1'
#
loop_
_entity.id
_entity.type
_entity.pdbx_description
1 polymer ?
#
loop_
_entity_poly.entity_id
_entity_poly.type
_entity_poly.pdbx_seq_one_letter_code
_entity_poly.pdbx_strand_id
1 'polypeptide(L)'
;MAHTLFSRPGLTPAQRDRAACVHCDKSAGLMSPVDVEGETLLAHPSCLSGGVTNGFIAVIGDTSTPDAYADTCAAGMDVADRLQIPARILVGMDHDVLQYEGAVILDTHLDSVASAVLATEAREGDMMALDYSMIMSYPMDFECGHCGEEDETAQPRRAGDEWTTSVCDSCLAHATK
;
A
#
# COMPACT_ATOMS: atom_id res chain seq x y z
N MET A 1 7.72 -20.69 -26.64
CA MET A 1 6.41 -20.01 -26.61
C MET A 1 6.67 -18.61 -26.11
N ALA A 2 6.26 -17.63 -26.90
CA ALA A 2 6.53 -16.23 -26.66
C ALA A 2 5.64 -15.71 -25.52
N HIS A 3 6.24 -15.17 -24.47
CA HIS A 3 5.58 -14.19 -23.62
C HIS A 3 6.20 -12.84 -23.94
N THR A 4 5.32 -11.95 -24.36
CA THR A 4 5.53 -10.65 -24.95
C THR A 4 6.27 -9.74 -23.98
N LEU A 5 7.44 -9.28 -24.42
CA LEU A 5 8.26 -8.27 -23.77
C LEU A 5 7.54 -6.91 -23.83
N PHE A 6 7.10 -6.40 -22.71
CA PHE A 6 6.99 -4.94 -22.54
C PHE A 6 8.38 -4.43 -22.17
N SER A 7 9.15 -4.04 -23.18
CA SER A 7 10.35 -3.23 -23.01
C SER A 7 9.92 -1.90 -22.35
N ARG A 8 10.48 -1.55 -21.19
CA ARG A 8 10.18 -0.28 -20.50
C ARG A 8 11.18 0.79 -20.94
N PRO A 9 10.83 1.74 -21.84
CA PRO A 9 11.57 2.98 -21.94
C PRO A 9 11.36 3.81 -20.65
N GLY A 10 12.43 4.33 -20.03
CA GLY A 10 12.28 5.33 -18.95
C GLY A 10 13.04 5.10 -17.63
N LEU A 11 14.12 4.30 -17.60
CA LEU A 11 14.95 4.21 -16.40
C LEU A 11 15.53 5.60 -16.02
N THR A 12 15.46 5.92 -14.73
CA THR A 12 16.07 7.16 -14.20
C THR A 12 17.60 7.09 -14.34
N PRO A 13 18.31 8.23 -14.26
CA PRO A 13 19.76 8.22 -14.18
C PRO A 13 20.28 7.33 -13.05
N ALA A 14 19.65 7.38 -11.86
CA ALA A 14 20.07 6.59 -10.70
C ALA A 14 19.95 5.06 -10.93
N GLN A 15 18.90 4.61 -11.62
CA GLN A 15 18.73 3.20 -11.97
C GLN A 15 19.76 2.74 -13.00
N ARG A 16 20.04 3.56 -14.02
CA ARG A 16 21.08 3.26 -15.03
C ARG A 16 22.48 3.22 -14.44
N ASP A 17 22.75 4.10 -13.49
CA ASP A 17 24.02 4.17 -12.77
C ASP A 17 24.14 3.11 -11.67
N ARG A 18 23.16 2.19 -11.55
CA ARG A 18 23.10 1.11 -10.55
C ARG A 18 23.20 1.65 -9.12
N ALA A 19 22.68 2.85 -8.89
CA ALA A 19 22.58 3.46 -7.57
C ALA A 19 21.21 3.19 -6.91
N ALA A 20 20.21 2.76 -7.69
CA ALA A 20 18.85 2.53 -7.22
C ALA A 20 18.23 1.26 -7.82
N CYS A 21 17.21 0.74 -7.14
CA CYS A 21 16.42 -0.40 -7.58
C CYS A 21 15.73 -0.11 -8.93
N VAL A 22 15.91 -0.99 -9.90
CA VAL A 22 15.32 -0.93 -11.25
C VAL A 22 13.78 -0.86 -11.23
N HIS A 23 13.16 -1.31 -10.14
CA HIS A 23 11.71 -1.37 -10.02
C HIS A 23 11.08 -0.18 -9.29
N CYS A 24 11.73 0.36 -8.24
CA CYS A 24 11.15 1.40 -7.39
C CYS A 24 11.97 2.69 -7.26
N ASP A 25 13.12 2.78 -7.93
CA ASP A 25 14.02 3.96 -7.94
C ASP A 25 14.57 4.37 -6.56
N LYS A 26 14.41 3.52 -5.53
CA LYS A 26 14.99 3.71 -4.20
C LYS A 26 16.39 3.10 -4.13
N SER A 27 17.32 3.78 -3.46
CA SER A 27 18.71 3.34 -3.22
C SER A 27 18.94 2.73 -1.83
N ALA A 28 17.95 2.83 -0.94
CA ALA A 28 18.06 2.36 0.44
C ALA A 28 17.63 0.89 0.57
N GLY A 29 18.38 0.12 1.36
CA GLY A 29 18.09 -1.28 1.67
C GLY A 29 19.07 -2.26 1.02
N LEU A 30 18.82 -3.56 1.22
CA LEU A 30 19.61 -4.63 0.63
C LEU A 30 19.28 -4.77 -0.85
N MET A 31 20.28 -4.62 -1.72
CA MET A 31 20.13 -4.78 -3.16
C MET A 31 20.82 -6.05 -3.65
N SER A 32 20.20 -6.75 -4.59
CA SER A 32 20.78 -7.89 -5.30
C SER A 32 20.95 -7.57 -6.78
N PRO A 33 22.05 -8.01 -7.39
CA PRO A 33 22.24 -7.89 -8.82
C PRO A 33 21.25 -8.81 -9.54
N VAL A 34 20.64 -8.28 -10.60
CA VAL A 34 19.66 -8.99 -11.43
C VAL A 34 19.94 -8.77 -12.89
N ASP A 35 19.70 -9.80 -13.70
CA ASP A 35 19.80 -9.71 -15.15
C ASP A 35 18.46 -9.21 -15.70
N VAL A 36 18.50 -8.06 -16.37
CA VAL A 36 17.35 -7.45 -17.04
C VAL A 36 17.75 -7.26 -18.50
N GLU A 37 17.24 -8.12 -19.38
CA GLU A 37 17.49 -8.06 -20.82
C GLU A 37 18.99 -8.09 -21.19
N GLY A 38 19.82 -8.81 -20.42
CA GLY A 38 21.27 -8.91 -20.64
C GLY A 38 22.08 -7.78 -20.03
N GLU A 39 21.44 -6.83 -19.33
CA GLU A 39 22.11 -5.84 -18.48
C GLU A 39 21.99 -6.23 -17.00
N THR A 40 23.10 -6.21 -16.28
CA THR A 40 23.08 -6.38 -14.82
C THR A 40 22.65 -5.08 -14.16
N LEU A 41 21.49 -5.06 -13.50
CA LEU A 41 20.95 -3.95 -12.70
C LEU A 41 20.82 -4.36 -11.24
N LEU A 42 20.40 -3.44 -10.37
CA LEU A 42 20.11 -3.72 -8.97
C LEU A 42 18.61 -3.77 -8.73
N ALA A 43 18.17 -4.71 -7.91
CA ALA A 43 16.81 -4.76 -7.41
C ALA A 43 16.79 -5.14 -5.93
N HIS A 44 15.81 -4.63 -5.18
CA HIS A 44 15.54 -5.17 -3.86
C HIS A 44 15.00 -6.60 -4.00
N PRO A 45 15.41 -7.55 -3.13
CA PRO A 45 14.81 -8.88 -3.09
C PRO A 45 13.28 -8.82 -3.02
N SER A 46 12.72 -7.91 -2.23
CA SER A 46 11.27 -7.67 -2.17
C SER A 46 10.69 -7.26 -3.52
N CYS A 47 11.32 -6.33 -4.24
CA CYS A 47 10.86 -5.91 -5.57
C CYS A 47 10.92 -7.03 -6.61
N LEU A 48 11.82 -8.00 -6.47
CA LEU A 48 11.93 -9.16 -7.37
C LEU A 48 10.87 -10.21 -7.13
N SER A 49 10.42 -10.36 -5.89
CA SER A 49 9.34 -11.26 -5.50
C SER A 49 7.96 -10.78 -5.96
N GLY A 50 7.88 -9.72 -6.78
CA GLY A 50 6.64 -9.02 -7.12
C GLY A 50 6.37 -7.77 -6.28
N GLY A 51 7.24 -7.45 -5.30
CA GLY A 51 7.09 -6.35 -4.35
C GLY A 51 7.44 -4.97 -4.89
N VAL A 52 6.91 -4.60 -6.06
CA VAL A 52 6.54 -3.19 -6.27
C VAL A 52 5.12 -3.08 -5.78
N THR A 53 5.00 -2.97 -4.47
CA THR A 53 3.72 -2.67 -3.86
C THR A 53 3.43 -1.21 -4.19
N ASN A 54 2.15 -0.86 -4.33
CA ASN A 54 1.76 0.53 -4.55
C ASN A 54 2.08 1.43 -3.33
N GLY A 55 2.65 0.87 -2.26
CA GLY A 55 2.90 1.55 -0.99
C GLY A 55 1.64 1.71 -0.14
N PHE A 56 0.58 0.96 -0.46
CA PHE A 56 -0.69 0.99 0.25
C PHE A 56 -0.99 -0.35 0.93
N ILE A 57 -1.67 -0.29 2.06
CA ILE A 57 -2.39 -1.40 2.67
C ILE A 57 -3.77 -1.51 2.02
N ALA A 58 -4.12 -2.68 1.50
CA ALA A 58 -5.47 -2.97 1.03
C ALA A 58 -6.42 -3.12 2.23
N VAL A 59 -7.55 -2.42 2.22
CA VAL A 59 -8.59 -2.54 3.24
C VAL A 59 -9.79 -3.23 2.60
N ILE A 60 -10.13 -4.41 3.11
CA ILE A 60 -11.13 -5.31 2.54
C ILE A 60 -12.28 -5.48 3.53
N GLY A 61 -13.42 -4.89 3.21
CA GLY A 61 -14.66 -4.97 4.00
C GLY A 61 -15.88 -4.86 3.09
N ASP A 62 -17.08 -4.87 3.66
CA ASP A 62 -18.30 -4.67 2.85
C ASP A 62 -18.35 -3.25 2.27
N THR A 63 -18.51 -3.16 0.96
CA THR A 63 -18.68 -1.91 0.21
C THR A 63 -19.93 -1.93 -0.68
N SER A 64 -20.86 -2.85 -0.41
CA SER A 64 -22.05 -3.10 -1.24
C SER A 64 -23.11 -2.00 -1.13
N THR A 65 -23.09 -1.25 -0.03
CA THR A 65 -24.01 -0.13 0.23
C THR A 65 -23.23 1.13 0.64
N PRO A 66 -23.82 2.34 0.49
CA PRO A 66 -23.16 3.56 0.94
C PRO A 66 -22.78 3.58 2.42
N ASP A 67 -23.62 3.00 3.28
CA ASP A 67 -23.38 2.93 4.73
C ASP A 67 -22.23 1.96 5.04
N ALA A 68 -22.25 0.76 4.46
CA ALA A 68 -21.16 -0.20 4.62
C ALA A 68 -19.82 0.33 4.08
N TYR A 69 -19.86 1.05 2.95
CA TYR A 69 -18.69 1.72 2.41
C TYR A 69 -18.17 2.81 3.36
N ALA A 70 -19.05 3.60 3.98
CA ALA A 70 -18.64 4.60 4.96
C ALA A 70 -17.97 3.97 6.19
N ASP A 71 -18.50 2.86 6.69
CA ASP A 71 -17.90 2.11 7.80
C ASP A 71 -16.54 1.53 7.42
N THR A 72 -16.42 0.92 6.23
CA THR A 72 -15.14 0.42 5.71
C THR A 72 -14.13 1.57 5.51
N CYS A 73 -14.59 2.75 5.11
CA CYS A 73 -13.73 3.93 5.00
C CYS A 73 -13.22 4.40 6.37
N ALA A 74 -14.06 4.38 7.40
CA ALA A 74 -13.64 4.72 8.76
C ALA A 74 -12.57 3.74 9.27
N ALA A 75 -12.75 2.44 9.02
CA ALA A 75 -11.72 1.44 9.32
C ALA A 75 -10.42 1.69 8.55
N GLY A 76 -10.49 2.14 7.30
CA GLY A 76 -9.29 2.49 6.54
C GLY A 76 -8.49 3.65 7.13
N MET A 77 -9.16 4.62 7.78
CA MET A 77 -8.49 5.67 8.54
C MET A 77 -7.71 5.07 9.72
N ASP A 78 -8.35 4.21 10.51
CA ASP A 78 -7.72 3.55 11.65
C ASP A 78 -6.52 2.70 11.23
N VAL A 79 -6.61 2.02 10.08
CA VAL A 79 -5.50 1.25 9.50
C VAL A 79 -4.34 2.17 9.12
N ALA A 80 -4.61 3.26 8.40
CA ALA A 80 -3.57 4.16 7.93
C ALA A 80 -2.84 4.85 9.09
N ASP A 81 -3.58 5.20 10.14
CA ASP A 81 -3.04 5.82 11.36
C ASP A 81 -2.17 4.84 12.16
N ARG A 82 -2.71 3.67 12.49
CA ARG A 82 -2.03 2.72 13.40
C ARG A 82 -0.85 2.00 12.77
N LEU A 83 -0.85 1.84 11.44
CA LEU A 83 0.27 1.23 10.72
C LEU A 83 1.27 2.25 10.18
N GLN A 84 0.94 3.55 10.16
CA GLN A 84 1.73 4.59 9.49
C GLN A 84 2.07 4.25 8.03
N ILE A 85 1.15 3.57 7.34
CA ILE A 85 1.24 3.24 5.91
C ILE A 85 -0.06 3.70 5.25
N PRO A 86 -0.02 4.34 4.07
CA PRO A 86 -1.23 4.69 3.33
C PRO A 86 -2.16 3.47 3.16
N ALA A 87 -3.47 3.69 3.19
CA ALA A 87 -4.45 2.62 3.03
C ALA A 87 -5.35 2.89 1.83
N ARG A 88 -5.81 1.85 1.12
CA ARG A 88 -6.80 1.96 0.04
C ARG A 88 -7.96 1.01 0.31
N ILE A 89 -9.18 1.54 0.24
CA ILE A 89 -10.40 0.74 0.30
C ILE A 89 -10.59 0.04 -1.03
N LEU A 90 -10.66 -1.28 -1.02
CA LEU A 90 -10.91 -2.03 -2.26
C LEU A 90 -12.41 -2.10 -2.53
N VAL A 91 -12.83 -1.65 -3.72
CA VAL A 91 -14.22 -1.63 -4.14
C VAL A 91 -14.38 -2.49 -5.40
N GLY A 92 -15.19 -3.54 -5.32
CA GLY A 92 -15.35 -4.50 -6.42
C GLY A 92 -14.22 -5.54 -6.46
N MET A 93 -14.09 -6.27 -7.58
CA MET A 93 -13.14 -7.39 -7.73
C MET A 93 -12.02 -7.09 -8.74
N ASP A 94 -11.94 -5.88 -9.28
CA ASP A 94 -11.00 -5.52 -10.34
C ASP A 94 -9.59 -5.21 -9.80
N HIS A 95 -9.35 -5.48 -8.52
CA HIS A 95 -8.08 -5.23 -7.84
C HIS A 95 -7.23 -6.51 -7.77
N ASP A 96 -5.96 -6.39 -8.13
CA ASP A 96 -4.95 -7.40 -7.84
C ASP A 96 -4.37 -7.13 -6.44
N VAL A 97 -4.81 -7.91 -5.45
CA VAL A 97 -4.45 -7.71 -4.03
C VAL A 97 -2.95 -7.87 -3.77
N LEU A 98 -2.22 -8.59 -4.63
CA LEU A 98 -0.78 -8.82 -4.48
C LEU A 98 0.06 -7.60 -4.82
N GLN A 99 -0.55 -6.55 -5.39
CA GLN A 99 0.10 -5.27 -5.66
C GLN A 99 0.13 -4.34 -4.44
N TYR A 100 -0.37 -4.78 -3.29
CA TYR A 100 -0.41 -4.01 -2.03
C TYR A 100 0.65 -4.52 -1.05
N GLU A 101 1.06 -3.67 -0.11
CA GLU A 101 2.08 -4.02 0.90
C GLU A 101 1.58 -5.07 1.90
N GLY A 102 0.26 -5.06 2.12
CA GLY A 102 -0.45 -5.99 2.96
C GLY A 102 -1.95 -5.76 2.80
N ALA A 103 -2.74 -6.59 3.46
CA ALA A 103 -4.18 -6.50 3.48
C ALA A 103 -4.68 -6.51 4.92
N VAL A 104 -5.67 -5.68 5.20
CA VAL A 104 -6.46 -5.70 6.42
C VAL A 104 -7.88 -6.12 6.07
N ILE A 105 -8.34 -7.20 6.70
CA ILE A 105 -9.62 -7.83 6.44
C ILE A 105 -10.58 -7.49 7.58
N LEU A 106 -11.69 -6.82 7.25
CA LEU A 106 -12.75 -6.49 8.20
C LEU A 106 -13.66 -7.69 8.43
N ASP A 107 -14.32 -7.74 9.59
CA ASP A 107 -15.28 -8.80 9.92
C ASP A 107 -16.45 -8.87 8.91
N THR A 108 -16.77 -7.74 8.27
CA THR A 108 -17.82 -7.62 7.24
C THR A 108 -17.42 -8.16 5.87
N HIS A 109 -16.20 -8.68 5.67
CA HIS A 109 -15.75 -9.16 4.36
C HIS A 109 -16.61 -10.28 3.76
N LEU A 110 -17.35 -11.04 4.58
CA LEU A 110 -18.27 -12.09 4.11
C LEU A 110 -19.65 -11.56 3.71
N ASP A 111 -19.95 -10.30 3.96
CA ASP A 111 -21.25 -9.68 3.65
C ASP A 111 -21.36 -9.29 2.17
N SER A 112 -20.24 -9.34 1.43
CA SER A 112 -20.16 -9.09 -0.01
C SER A 112 -19.31 -10.16 -0.71
N VAL A 113 -19.79 -10.65 -1.86
CA VAL A 113 -19.04 -11.61 -2.69
C VAL A 113 -17.69 -11.04 -3.12
N ALA A 114 -17.65 -9.76 -3.49
CA ALA A 114 -16.41 -9.12 -3.94
C ALA A 114 -15.36 -9.12 -2.82
N SER A 115 -15.77 -8.70 -1.62
CA SER A 115 -14.89 -8.61 -0.45
C SER A 115 -14.42 -10.00 0.01
N ALA A 116 -15.28 -11.02 -0.08
CA ALA A 116 -14.94 -12.40 0.26
C ALA A 116 -13.87 -12.97 -0.70
N VAL A 117 -13.98 -12.68 -1.99
CA VAL A 117 -12.98 -13.09 -3.00
C VAL A 117 -11.64 -12.42 -2.71
N LEU A 118 -11.61 -11.09 -2.59
CA LEU A 118 -10.38 -10.35 -2.30
C LEU A 118 -9.71 -10.79 -0.99
N ALA A 119 -10.49 -11.04 0.07
CA ALA A 119 -9.97 -11.52 1.34
C ALA A 119 -9.35 -12.93 1.23
N THR A 120 -9.93 -13.80 0.39
CA THR A 120 -9.40 -15.13 0.11
C THR A 120 -8.09 -15.03 -0.67
N GLU A 121 -8.06 -14.22 -1.73
CA GLU A 121 -6.84 -13.98 -2.53
C GLU A 121 -5.71 -13.42 -1.65
N ALA A 122 -6.01 -12.48 -0.75
CA ALA A 122 -5.01 -11.92 0.16
C ALA A 122 -4.46 -12.96 1.13
N ARG A 123 -5.31 -13.85 1.67
CA ARG A 123 -4.89 -14.91 2.60
C ARG A 123 -4.09 -16.02 1.93
N GLU A 124 -4.40 -16.34 0.67
CA GLU A 124 -3.70 -17.38 -0.10
C GLU A 124 -2.46 -16.86 -0.84
N GLY A 125 -2.33 -15.55 -0.97
CA GLY A 125 -1.40 -14.84 -1.85
C GLY A 125 0.06 -14.70 -1.41
N ASP A 126 0.49 -15.34 -0.32
CA ASP A 126 1.82 -15.13 0.28
C ASP A 126 2.12 -13.63 0.60
N MET A 127 1.08 -12.86 0.90
CA MET A 127 1.16 -11.49 1.41
C MET A 127 0.76 -11.43 2.88
N MET A 128 1.14 -10.35 3.57
CA MET A 128 0.67 -10.11 4.93
C MET A 128 -0.83 -9.80 4.91
N ALA A 129 -1.64 -10.66 5.52
CA ALA A 129 -3.08 -10.46 5.71
C ALA A 129 -3.42 -10.47 7.21
N LEU A 130 -3.93 -9.36 7.73
CA LEU A 130 -4.27 -9.18 9.15
C LEU A 130 -5.77 -8.97 9.29
N ASP A 131 -6.36 -9.50 10.36
CA ASP A 131 -7.74 -9.17 10.71
C ASP A 131 -7.80 -7.79 11.37
N TYR A 132 -8.87 -7.03 11.11
CA TYR A 132 -9.02 -5.65 11.62
C TYR A 132 -8.95 -5.56 13.15
N SER A 133 -9.46 -6.57 13.86
CA SER A 133 -9.37 -6.64 15.33
C SER A 133 -7.92 -6.61 15.85
N MET A 134 -6.97 -7.14 15.08
CA MET A 134 -5.54 -7.08 15.42
C MET A 134 -4.99 -5.65 15.25
N ILE A 135 -5.42 -4.93 14.21
CA ILE A 135 -5.06 -3.51 14.00
C ILE A 135 -5.47 -2.67 15.21
N MET A 136 -6.67 -2.92 15.76
CA MET A 136 -7.18 -2.20 16.93
C MET A 136 -6.36 -2.42 18.21
N SER A 137 -5.40 -3.35 18.23
CA SER A 137 -4.46 -3.53 19.34
C SER A 137 -3.19 -2.67 19.26
N TYR A 138 -2.85 -2.15 18.08
CA TYR A 138 -1.70 -1.25 17.90
C TYR A 138 -2.03 0.15 18.42
N PRO A 139 -1.13 0.86 19.12
CA PRO A 139 -1.39 2.24 19.55
C PRO A 139 -1.62 3.15 18.33
N MET A 140 -2.40 4.22 18.53
CA MET A 140 -2.42 5.33 17.56
C MET A 140 -1.05 5.98 17.56
N ASP A 141 -0.62 6.42 16.39
CA ASP A 141 0.65 7.10 16.21
C ASP A 141 0.39 8.61 16.05
N PHE A 142 1.15 9.41 16.78
CA PHE A 142 1.05 10.88 16.72
C PHE A 142 2.17 11.49 15.89
N GLU A 143 3.03 10.68 15.27
CA GLU A 143 4.05 11.17 14.35
C GLU A 143 3.43 11.56 13.00
N CYS A 144 3.77 12.74 12.52
CA CYS A 144 3.40 13.17 11.18
C CYS A 144 4.29 12.43 10.15
N GLY A 145 3.70 11.57 9.31
CA GLY A 145 4.41 10.85 8.26
C GLY A 145 5.04 11.72 7.15
N HIS A 146 4.85 13.05 7.18
CA HIS A 146 5.51 13.99 6.27
C HIS A 146 6.73 14.69 6.89
N CYS A 147 6.63 15.22 8.12
CA CYS A 147 7.74 15.94 8.77
C CYS A 147 8.47 15.13 9.84
N GLY A 148 7.92 14.01 10.30
CA GLY A 148 8.47 13.17 11.37
C GLY A 148 8.37 13.79 12.76
N GLU A 149 7.56 14.84 12.94
CA GLU A 149 7.34 15.47 14.25
C GLU A 149 6.11 14.85 14.93
N GLU A 150 6.21 14.64 16.24
CA GLU A 150 5.06 14.28 17.08
C GLU A 150 4.09 15.47 17.18
N ASP A 151 2.84 15.23 16.78
CA ASP A 151 1.76 16.20 16.79
C ASP A 151 0.42 15.47 17.03
N GLU A 152 -0.26 15.76 18.14
CA GLU A 152 -1.56 15.16 18.49
C GLU A 152 -2.67 15.46 17.47
N THR A 153 -2.45 16.42 16.56
CA THR A 153 -3.37 16.76 15.46
C THR A 153 -3.08 16.00 14.17
N ALA A 154 -1.95 15.28 14.10
CA ALA A 154 -1.62 14.44 12.94
C ALA A 154 -2.67 13.34 12.78
N GLN A 155 -3.28 13.28 11.60
CA GLN A 155 -4.28 12.26 11.28
C GLN A 155 -4.29 11.96 9.78
N PRO A 156 -4.69 10.75 9.36
CA PRO A 156 -4.84 10.41 7.96
C PRO A 156 -5.84 11.32 7.24
N ARG A 157 -5.58 11.57 5.96
CA ARG A 157 -6.48 12.37 5.10
C ARG A 157 -6.99 11.52 3.96
N ARG A 158 -8.28 11.69 3.67
CA ARG A 158 -8.96 10.93 2.62
C ARG A 158 -8.83 11.62 1.27
N ALA A 159 -8.47 10.86 0.25
CA ALA A 159 -8.51 11.26 -1.15
C ALA A 159 -9.20 10.15 -1.96
N GLY A 160 -10.51 10.29 -2.20
CA GLY A 160 -11.29 9.25 -2.88
C GLY A 160 -11.46 7.98 -2.02
N ASP A 161 -10.92 6.87 -2.49
CA ASP A 161 -10.86 5.56 -1.82
C ASP A 161 -9.55 5.34 -1.05
N GLU A 162 -8.66 6.33 -1.03
CA GLU A 162 -7.37 6.27 -0.35
C GLU A 162 -7.32 7.10 0.93
N TRP A 163 -6.48 6.64 1.84
CA TRP A 163 -6.04 7.34 3.04
C TRP A 163 -4.52 7.51 2.98
N THR A 164 -4.06 8.72 3.25
CA THR A 164 -2.63 9.00 3.48
C THR A 164 -2.16 8.42 4.81
N THR A 165 -0.85 8.41 5.08
CA THR A 165 -0.35 8.36 6.47
C THR A 165 -0.88 9.55 7.28
N SER A 166 -0.64 9.56 8.59
CA SER A 166 -0.99 10.69 9.45
C SER A 166 -0.24 11.95 9.04
N VAL A 167 -0.95 13.07 8.84
CA VAL A 167 -0.37 14.36 8.43
C VAL A 167 -0.89 15.47 9.34
N CYS A 168 0.03 16.22 9.95
CA CYS A 168 -0.30 17.38 10.78
C CYS A 168 -0.82 18.57 9.95
N ASP A 169 -1.59 19.44 10.59
CA ASP A 169 -2.24 20.57 9.92
C ASP A 169 -1.24 21.54 9.27
N SER A 170 -0.04 21.67 9.82
CA SER A 170 1.02 22.53 9.27
C SER A 170 1.53 22.03 7.92
N CYS A 171 1.79 20.72 7.80
CA CYS A 171 2.19 20.09 6.54
C CYS A 171 1.07 20.16 5.49
N LEU A 172 -0.18 19.97 5.92
CA LEU A 172 -1.35 20.12 5.05
C LEU A 172 -1.47 21.53 4.46
N ALA A 173 -1.27 22.56 5.29
CA ALA A 173 -1.34 23.96 4.88
C ALA A 173 -0.22 24.35 3.90
N HIS A 174 0.87 23.59 3.85
CA HIS A 174 1.97 23.78 2.90
C HIS A 174 1.71 23.10 1.56
N ALA A 175 1.02 21.94 1.54
CA ALA A 175 0.71 21.21 0.32
C ALA A 175 -0.42 21.85 -0.53
N THR A 176 -1.22 22.73 0.07
CA THR A 176 -2.39 23.38 -0.54
C THR A 176 -2.12 24.80 -1.07
N LYS A 177 -0.86 25.26 -1.03
CA LYS A 177 -0.39 26.53 -1.60
C LYS A 177 0.31 26.32 -2.94
#